data_AF-A0A814YKS3-F1
#
_entry.id   AF-A0A814YKS3-F1
#
_cell.length_a   1.000
_cell.length_b   1.000
_cell.length_c   1.000
_cell.angle_alpha   90.00
_cell.angle_beta   90.00
_cell.angle_gamma   90.00
#
_symmetry.space_group_name_H-M   'P 1'
#
loop_
_entity.id
_entity.type
_entity.pdbx_description
1 polymer ?
#
loop_
_entity_poly.entity_id
_entity_poly.type
_entity_poly.pdbx_seq_one_letter_code
_entity_poly.pdbx_strand_id
1 'polypeptide(L)'
;MVRVSRQIGSVINDIEEKRLGVIYAVQNKDMITTSVQDQRVRISSHYTDVIEKPMIGKIAPIKGYENEPLVSLEKAIEPIAHLFNSEIWDNVETAKEKCRQPADNLTQDESASIYLYTMEFDGSSLYLLLNQTLRSKDTVRLKPWFLFVKLFLTALYKLPSKVLTVWRGIRNVGVDVVDTYHSGIKFVEWAVTSCTEKMEVLENEQFLGNSGMRILFSIHCINGKSVSSHSQFKSTEEEIILMPGSFLKVTGSLKVRDMRIVQCKEIRPTNPLIAPPFIRPKQPTKQIQVHNSGSITEAPIKIVQQAWTAPIPKNESVIKTEEISPKPVISHVEYPPLTLIYFIGGLEAIFTLLIFILEIVSLAKSSAPIYRPTGCGIWCTVPFILAIITGT
;
A
#
# COMPACT_ATOMS: atom_id res chain seq x y z
N MET A 1 36.66 4.35 18.10
CA MET A 1 35.38 3.59 18.05
C MET A 1 34.27 4.32 17.28
N VAL A 2 34.01 5.61 17.49
CA VAL A 2 32.90 6.34 16.81
C VAL A 2 33.02 6.43 15.28
N ARG A 3 34.24 6.56 14.72
CA ARG A 3 34.46 6.57 13.26
C ARG A 3 34.19 5.23 12.58
N VAL A 4 34.53 4.12 13.25
CA VAL A 4 34.35 2.75 12.72
C VAL A 4 32.86 2.40 12.66
N SER A 5 32.08 2.83 13.65
CA SER A 5 30.62 2.60 13.69
C SER A 5 29.86 3.33 12.56
N ARG A 6 30.27 4.56 12.19
CA ARG A 6 29.70 5.28 11.03
C ARG A 6 30.04 4.62 9.71
N GLN A 7 31.27 4.08 9.59
CA GLN A 7 31.73 3.45 8.37
C GLN A 7 31.02 2.10 8.14
N ILE A 8 30.75 1.34 9.20
CA ILE A 8 29.95 0.11 9.14
C ILE A 8 28.49 0.42 8.77
N GLY A 9 27.89 1.48 9.33
CA GLY A 9 26.51 1.88 8.98
C GLY A 9 26.34 2.28 7.51
N SER A 10 27.32 2.98 6.94
CA SER A 10 27.33 3.34 5.51
C SER A 10 27.43 2.11 4.62
N VAL A 11 28.28 1.14 4.98
CA VAL A 11 28.45 -0.09 4.20
C VAL A 11 27.22 -0.98 4.27
N ILE A 12 26.52 -1.03 5.41
CA ILE A 12 25.26 -1.78 5.54
C ILE A 12 24.17 -1.18 4.66
N ASN A 13 24.02 0.15 4.65
CA ASN A 13 23.05 0.82 3.78
C ASN A 13 23.35 0.61 2.29
N ASP A 14 24.63 0.69 1.89
CA ASP A 14 25.04 0.44 0.51
C ASP A 14 24.76 -1.02 0.08
N ILE A 15 24.89 -1.97 1.01
CA ILE A 15 24.58 -3.39 0.76
C ILE A 15 23.07 -3.60 0.66
N GLU A 16 22.25 -2.95 1.50
CA GLU A 16 20.78 -3.04 1.40
C GLU A 16 20.24 -2.40 0.12
N GLU A 17 20.76 -1.24 -0.29
CA GLU A 17 20.38 -0.60 -1.56
C GLU A 17 20.77 -1.47 -2.76
N LYS A 18 21.96 -2.06 -2.76
CA LYS A 18 22.38 -3.00 -3.82
C LYS A 18 21.56 -4.28 -3.82
N ARG A 19 21.18 -4.80 -2.65
CA ARG A 19 20.32 -5.99 -2.52
C ARG A 19 18.91 -5.72 -3.04
N LEU A 20 18.33 -4.56 -2.73
CA LEU A 20 17.06 -4.12 -3.30
C LEU A 20 17.16 -3.96 -4.81
N GLY A 21 18.21 -3.30 -5.33
CA GLY A 21 18.45 -3.15 -6.76
C GLY A 21 18.59 -4.48 -7.51
N VAL A 22 19.25 -5.49 -6.92
CA VAL A 22 19.37 -6.84 -7.51
C VAL A 22 18.05 -7.60 -7.47
N ILE A 23 17.26 -7.49 -6.41
CA ILE A 23 15.91 -8.10 -6.35
C ILE A 23 15.03 -7.52 -7.47
N TYR A 24 15.06 -6.20 -7.69
CA TYR A 24 14.35 -5.54 -8.79
C TYR A 24 14.86 -5.94 -10.17
N ALA A 25 16.18 -6.09 -10.35
CA ALA A 25 16.77 -6.51 -11.63
C ALA A 25 16.44 -7.96 -12.01
N VAL A 26 16.35 -8.86 -11.03
CA VAL A 26 15.95 -10.26 -11.24
C VAL A 26 14.47 -10.36 -11.58
N GLN A 27 13.60 -9.59 -10.91
CA GLN A 27 12.16 -9.55 -11.22
C GLN A 27 11.84 -9.03 -12.63
N ASN A 28 12.65 -8.10 -13.16
CA ASN A 28 12.47 -7.57 -14.52
C ASN A 28 13.00 -8.50 -15.62
N LYS A 29 13.98 -9.36 -15.32
CA LYS A 29 14.57 -10.27 -16.31
C LYS A 29 13.59 -11.38 -16.73
N ASP A 30 12.71 -11.79 -15.81
CA ASP A 30 11.66 -12.77 -16.07
C ASP A 30 10.42 -12.16 -16.80
N MET A 31 10.30 -10.83 -16.87
CA MET A 31 9.29 -10.16 -17.70
C MET A 31 9.67 -10.07 -19.19
N ILE A 32 10.97 -10.07 -19.50
CA ILE A 32 11.46 -9.74 -20.86
C ILE A 32 11.21 -10.87 -21.88
N THR A 33 10.96 -12.10 -21.45
CA THR A 33 10.75 -13.25 -22.36
C THR A 33 9.35 -13.36 -22.97
N THR A 34 8.42 -12.44 -22.66
CA THR A 34 7.06 -12.45 -23.22
C THR A 34 6.75 -11.17 -24.00
N SER A 35 7.50 -10.91 -25.07
CA SER A 35 7.20 -9.78 -25.96
C SER A 35 7.33 -10.15 -27.44
N VAL A 36 6.51 -11.09 -27.89
CA VAL A 36 6.18 -11.22 -29.32
C VAL A 36 4.69 -11.60 -29.43
N GLN A 37 3.90 -10.69 -30.02
CA GLN A 37 2.46 -10.80 -30.34
C GLN A 37 1.46 -10.83 -29.16
N ASP A 38 0.94 -9.66 -28.74
CA ASP A 38 -0.52 -9.43 -28.80
C ASP A 38 -0.84 -7.92 -28.66
N GLN A 39 -1.63 -7.40 -29.59
CA GLN A 39 -2.09 -6.01 -29.60
C GLN A 39 -3.46 -5.89 -28.90
N ARG A 40 -3.72 -6.74 -27.91
CA ARG A 40 -4.96 -6.78 -27.12
C ARG A 40 -4.82 -5.90 -25.89
N VAL A 41 -5.85 -5.07 -25.68
CA VAL A 41 -6.16 -4.20 -24.53
C VAL A 41 -5.06 -4.18 -23.46
N ARG A 42 -4.28 -3.09 -23.41
CA ARG A 42 -3.39 -2.83 -22.27
C ARG A 42 -4.26 -2.65 -21.02
N ILE A 43 -3.95 -3.40 -19.99
CA ILE A 43 -4.66 -3.49 -18.72
C ILE A 43 -3.61 -3.31 -17.61
N SER A 44 -3.97 -2.67 -16.51
CA SER A 44 -3.01 -2.20 -15.49
C SER A 44 -2.52 -3.30 -14.53
N SER A 45 -1.71 -2.94 -13.55
CA SER A 45 -1.03 -3.76 -12.54
C SER A 45 -1.09 -3.11 -11.14
N HIS A 46 -1.60 -1.87 -11.04
CA HIS A 46 -1.65 -1.09 -9.80
C HIS A 46 -2.55 -1.67 -8.68
N TYR A 47 -3.27 -2.74 -9.00
CA TYR A 47 -4.09 -3.49 -8.06
C TYR A 47 -3.26 -4.40 -7.14
N THR A 48 -1.96 -4.59 -7.42
CA THR A 48 -1.14 -5.64 -6.79
C THR A 48 -0.26 -5.21 -5.62
N ASP A 49 -0.23 -3.92 -5.28
CA ASP A 49 0.77 -3.30 -4.38
C ASP A 49 0.76 -3.69 -2.88
N VAL A 50 0.06 -4.73 -2.44
CA VAL A 50 0.02 -5.09 -1.00
C VAL A 50 0.86 -6.32 -0.74
N ILE A 51 2.06 -6.10 -0.19
CA ILE A 51 2.98 -7.16 0.25
C ILE A 51 3.07 -7.22 1.78
N GLU A 52 2.29 -6.39 2.50
CA GLU A 52 2.41 -6.24 3.95
C GLU A 52 1.17 -6.72 4.72
N LYS A 53 1.40 -7.11 5.98
CA LYS A 53 0.37 -7.60 6.90
C LYS A 53 -0.63 -6.49 7.24
N PRO A 54 -1.92 -6.84 7.48
CA PRO A 54 -2.93 -5.88 7.88
C PRO A 54 -2.50 -5.18 9.17
N MET A 55 -2.52 -3.85 9.16
CA MET A 55 -2.11 -3.07 10.32
C MET A 55 -3.22 -2.98 11.36
N ILE A 56 -2.90 -3.42 12.58
CA ILE A 56 -3.79 -3.48 13.74
C ILE A 56 -3.12 -2.68 14.87
N GLY A 57 -3.78 -1.67 15.47
CA GLY A 57 -3.22 -0.95 16.63
C GLY A 57 -3.57 0.54 16.71
N LYS A 58 -2.80 1.33 17.47
CA LYS A 58 -2.92 2.81 17.55
C LYS A 58 -2.42 3.44 16.26
N ILE A 59 -3.24 4.31 15.67
CA ILE A 59 -3.05 4.84 14.32
C ILE A 59 -3.04 6.37 14.36
N ALA A 60 -1.94 7.00 13.95
CA ALA A 60 -1.83 8.45 13.86
C ALA A 60 -2.39 8.93 12.51
N PRO A 61 -3.27 9.94 12.47
CA PRO A 61 -3.79 10.49 11.21
C PRO A 61 -2.69 11.16 10.36
N ILE A 62 -2.82 11.10 9.04
CA ILE A 62 -2.05 11.96 8.12
C ILE A 62 -2.71 13.35 8.12
N LYS A 63 -1.90 14.36 8.41
CA LYS A 63 -2.30 15.77 8.50
C LYS A 63 -1.22 16.66 7.90
N GLY A 64 -1.58 17.89 7.58
CA GLY A 64 -0.69 18.92 7.05
C GLY A 64 -0.99 19.25 5.59
N TYR A 65 -1.16 18.22 4.75
CA TYR A 65 -1.43 18.41 3.32
C TYR A 65 -2.72 19.20 3.05
N GLU A 66 -3.72 19.10 3.94
CA GLU A 66 -4.99 19.83 3.80
C GLU A 66 -4.80 21.36 3.89
N ASN A 67 -3.69 21.81 4.50
CA ASN A 67 -3.35 23.22 4.63
C ASN A 67 -2.52 23.75 3.45
N GLU A 68 -2.03 22.86 2.58
CA GLU A 68 -1.34 23.26 1.37
C GLU A 68 -2.31 23.94 0.38
N PRO A 69 -1.79 24.88 -0.45
CA PRO A 69 -2.57 25.48 -1.52
C PRO A 69 -2.95 24.43 -2.56
N LEU A 70 -4.11 24.62 -3.20
CA LEU A 70 -4.43 23.89 -4.42
C LEU A 70 -3.63 24.52 -5.57
N VAL A 71 -2.85 23.71 -6.29
CA VAL A 71 -1.92 24.15 -7.34
C VAL A 71 -2.12 23.36 -8.63
N SER A 72 -1.46 23.75 -9.72
CA SER A 72 -1.47 22.98 -10.98
C SER A 72 -0.77 21.63 -10.83
N LEU A 73 -1.00 20.70 -11.77
CA LEU A 73 -0.36 19.38 -11.72
C LEU A 73 1.17 19.49 -11.75
N GLU A 74 1.73 20.38 -12.56
CA GLU A 74 3.17 20.60 -12.64
C GLU A 74 3.74 21.01 -11.29
N LYS A 75 3.14 22.02 -10.65
CA LYS A 75 3.53 22.50 -9.32
C LYS A 75 3.37 21.45 -8.24
N ALA A 76 2.39 20.56 -8.38
CA ALA A 76 2.20 19.45 -7.46
C ALA A 76 3.30 18.38 -7.57
N ILE A 77 3.88 18.20 -8.75
CA ILE A 77 4.94 17.21 -9.02
C ILE A 77 6.35 17.76 -8.74
N GLU A 78 6.59 19.07 -8.90
CA GLU A 78 7.91 19.71 -8.67
C GLU A 78 8.68 19.19 -7.43
N PRO A 79 8.08 19.09 -6.22
CA PRO A 79 8.81 18.65 -5.03
C PRO A 79 9.22 17.17 -5.05
N ILE A 80 8.53 16.34 -5.83
CA ILE A 80 8.72 14.89 -5.90
C ILE A 80 9.31 14.42 -7.22
N ALA A 81 9.52 15.32 -8.19
CA ALA A 81 10.03 14.98 -9.52
C ALA A 81 11.36 14.21 -9.48
N HIS A 82 12.22 14.51 -8.50
CA HIS A 82 13.51 13.83 -8.30
C HIS A 82 13.39 12.34 -7.91
N LEU A 83 12.20 11.88 -7.51
CA LEU A 83 11.93 10.47 -7.19
C LEU A 83 11.68 9.63 -8.44
N PHE A 84 11.52 10.27 -9.60
CA PHE A 84 11.15 9.63 -10.85
C PHE A 84 12.28 9.70 -11.86
N ASN A 85 12.18 8.88 -12.91
CA ASN A 85 13.00 9.03 -14.10
C ASN A 85 12.66 10.34 -14.84
N SER A 86 13.40 10.65 -15.90
CA SER A 86 13.19 11.87 -16.69
C SER A 86 11.82 11.97 -17.36
N GLU A 87 11.04 10.89 -17.45
CA GLU A 87 9.78 10.80 -18.18
C GLU A 87 8.57 11.33 -17.39
N ILE A 88 8.72 11.64 -16.09
CA ILE A 88 7.60 12.13 -15.27
C ILE A 88 6.96 13.39 -15.85
N TRP A 89 7.73 14.27 -16.48
CA TRP A 89 7.22 15.49 -17.09
C TRP A 89 6.43 15.23 -18.37
N ASP A 90 6.88 14.28 -19.19
CA ASP A 90 6.15 13.82 -20.39
C ASP A 90 4.81 13.17 -20.00
N ASN A 91 4.82 12.43 -18.89
CA ASN A 91 3.62 11.82 -18.30
C ASN A 91 2.65 12.88 -17.74
N VAL A 92 3.17 13.94 -17.10
CA VAL A 92 2.37 15.10 -16.64
C VAL A 92 1.73 15.80 -17.83
N GLU A 93 2.48 16.06 -18.90
CA GLU A 93 1.96 16.67 -20.12
C GLU A 93 0.85 15.79 -20.72
N THR A 94 1.14 14.50 -20.92
CA THR A 94 0.17 13.50 -21.41
C THR A 94 -1.11 13.49 -20.58
N ALA A 95 -1.00 13.49 -19.25
CA ALA A 95 -2.15 13.49 -18.35
C ALA A 95 -3.02 14.75 -18.55
N LYS A 96 -2.40 15.93 -18.68
CA LYS A 96 -3.12 17.19 -18.93
C LYS A 96 -3.78 17.21 -20.30
N GLU A 97 -3.11 16.71 -21.33
CA GLU A 97 -3.67 16.63 -22.68
C GLU A 97 -4.92 15.75 -22.73
N LYS A 98 -4.87 14.59 -22.05
CA LYS A 98 -6.00 13.64 -21.98
C LYS A 98 -7.17 14.13 -21.11
N CYS A 99 -6.96 15.19 -20.34
CA CYS A 99 -7.92 15.77 -19.40
C CYS A 99 -8.31 17.22 -19.72
N ARG A 100 -8.14 17.71 -20.96
CA ARG A 100 -8.49 19.10 -21.35
C ARG A 100 -9.95 19.49 -21.11
N GLN A 101 -10.87 18.53 -21.21
CA GLN A 101 -12.31 18.72 -20.99
C GLN A 101 -12.82 17.62 -20.06
N PRO A 102 -12.53 17.73 -18.76
CA PRO A 102 -12.88 16.68 -17.80
C PRO A 102 -14.39 16.69 -17.51
N ALA A 103 -14.92 15.51 -17.19
CA ALA A 103 -16.27 15.36 -16.66
C ALA A 103 -16.35 15.74 -15.17
N ASP A 104 -17.53 15.55 -14.57
CA ASP A 104 -17.74 15.55 -13.11
C ASP A 104 -17.36 16.87 -12.39
N ASN A 105 -17.37 17.99 -13.13
CA ASN A 105 -17.00 19.32 -12.64
C ASN A 105 -15.58 19.38 -12.03
N LEU A 106 -14.68 18.50 -12.47
CA LEU A 106 -13.27 18.59 -12.12
C LEU A 106 -12.58 19.68 -12.94
N THR A 107 -11.53 20.27 -12.40
CA THR A 107 -10.59 21.05 -13.23
C THR A 107 -9.72 20.11 -14.07
N GLN A 108 -9.04 20.66 -15.08
CA GLN A 108 -8.07 19.90 -15.86
C GLN A 108 -7.00 19.28 -14.96
N ASP A 109 -6.41 20.05 -14.04
CA ASP A 109 -5.34 19.56 -13.15
C ASP A 109 -5.85 18.50 -12.16
N GLU A 110 -7.08 18.64 -11.65
CA GLU A 110 -7.72 17.64 -10.78
C GLU A 110 -7.92 16.31 -11.51
N SER A 111 -8.51 16.33 -12.71
CA SER A 111 -8.68 15.14 -13.53
C SER A 111 -7.35 14.54 -13.97
N ALA A 112 -6.37 15.38 -14.34
CA ALA A 112 -5.05 14.95 -14.75
C ALA A 112 -4.26 14.30 -13.59
N SER A 113 -4.49 14.73 -12.34
CA SER A 113 -3.89 14.07 -11.17
C SER A 113 -4.41 12.63 -10.98
N ILE A 114 -5.68 12.38 -11.28
CA ILE A 114 -6.25 11.02 -11.27
C ILE A 114 -5.65 10.21 -12.43
N TYR A 115 -5.63 10.80 -13.63
CA TYR A 115 -5.06 10.14 -14.81
C TYR A 115 -3.60 9.72 -14.58
N LEU A 116 -2.79 10.63 -14.05
CA LEU A 116 -1.37 10.37 -13.74
C LEU A 116 -1.20 9.33 -12.64
N TYR A 117 -2.08 9.31 -11.62
CA TYR A 117 -2.07 8.26 -10.60
C TYR A 117 -2.31 6.89 -11.24
N THR A 118 -3.30 6.77 -12.12
CA THR A 118 -3.65 5.50 -12.79
C THR A 118 -2.71 5.12 -13.93
N MET A 119 -1.72 5.96 -14.23
CA MET A 119 -0.81 5.76 -15.36
C MET A 119 0.27 4.73 -15.03
N GLU A 120 0.55 3.86 -15.98
CA GLU A 120 1.68 2.93 -15.91
C GLU A 120 2.87 3.39 -16.72
N PHE A 121 4.03 3.33 -16.09
CA PHE A 121 5.34 3.49 -16.69
C PHE A 121 6.41 2.70 -15.92
N ASP A 122 7.47 2.31 -16.63
CA ASP A 122 8.44 1.33 -16.15
C ASP A 122 9.18 1.80 -14.89
N GLY A 123 9.27 0.90 -13.90
CA GLY A 123 10.17 0.98 -12.75
C GLY A 123 9.80 1.95 -11.62
N SER A 124 8.91 2.95 -11.83
CA SER A 124 8.59 3.95 -10.79
C SER A 124 7.26 4.69 -11.01
N SER A 125 6.21 3.99 -11.47
CA SER A 125 4.87 4.58 -11.63
C SER A 125 4.42 5.39 -10.39
N LEU A 126 3.73 6.51 -10.61
CA LEU A 126 3.37 7.45 -9.53
C LEU A 126 2.59 6.77 -8.39
N TYR A 127 1.63 5.90 -8.72
CA TYR A 127 0.88 5.18 -7.70
C TYR A 127 1.76 4.30 -6.82
N LEU A 128 2.79 3.63 -7.38
CA LEU A 128 3.67 2.74 -6.64
C LEU A 128 4.37 3.52 -5.52
N LEU A 129 5.03 4.62 -5.88
CA LEU A 129 5.80 5.44 -4.95
C LEU A 129 4.90 6.16 -3.93
N LEU A 130 3.74 6.66 -4.37
CA LEU A 130 2.78 7.28 -3.45
C LEU A 130 2.23 6.26 -2.44
N ASN A 131 1.78 5.10 -2.92
CA ASN A 131 1.20 4.06 -2.07
C ASN A 131 2.24 3.50 -1.08
N GLN A 132 3.49 3.29 -1.51
CA GLN A 132 4.59 2.92 -0.62
C GLN A 132 4.84 4.00 0.45
N THR A 133 4.88 5.28 0.05
CA THR A 133 5.09 6.39 0.98
C THR A 133 3.96 6.47 2.01
N LEU A 134 2.71 6.35 1.59
CA LEU A 134 1.54 6.31 2.47
C LEU A 134 1.59 5.13 3.46
N ARG A 135 1.97 3.93 3.01
CA ARG A 135 2.10 2.75 3.87
C ARG A 135 3.19 2.90 4.92
N SER A 136 4.31 3.55 4.57
CA SER A 136 5.43 3.76 5.50
C SER A 136 5.06 4.60 6.73
N LYS A 137 4.03 5.45 6.61
CA LYS A 137 3.63 6.46 7.62
C LYS A 137 4.75 7.41 8.04
N ASP A 138 5.83 7.44 7.30
CA ASP A 138 6.91 8.38 7.52
C ASP A 138 6.43 9.76 7.04
N THR A 139 6.04 10.59 8.00
CA THR A 139 5.56 11.94 7.72
C THR A 139 6.61 12.82 7.06
N VAL A 140 7.91 12.54 7.27
CA VAL A 140 9.00 13.26 6.64
C VAL A 140 9.06 12.88 5.16
N ARG A 141 8.98 11.59 4.83
CA ARG A 141 8.91 11.11 3.44
C ARG A 141 7.63 11.51 2.72
N LEU A 142 6.52 11.65 3.44
CA LEU A 142 5.25 12.04 2.85
C LEU A 142 5.15 13.55 2.58
N LYS A 143 5.87 14.39 3.34
CA LYS A 143 5.76 15.86 3.23
C LYS A 143 5.99 16.41 1.80
N PRO A 144 6.99 15.95 1.02
CA PRO A 144 7.14 16.37 -0.38
C PRO A 144 5.91 16.09 -1.25
N TRP A 145 5.14 15.05 -0.93
CA TRP A 145 3.93 14.67 -1.67
C TRP A 145 2.72 15.53 -1.35
N PHE A 146 2.76 16.42 -0.35
CA PHE A 146 1.56 17.10 0.14
C PHE A 146 0.83 17.91 -0.93
N LEU A 147 1.53 18.57 -1.86
CA LEU A 147 0.89 19.28 -2.97
C LEU A 147 0.14 18.33 -3.90
N PHE A 148 0.75 17.19 -4.26
CA PHE A 148 0.10 16.15 -5.06
C PHE A 148 -1.08 15.51 -4.32
N VAL A 149 -0.90 15.10 -3.06
CA VAL A 149 -1.96 14.52 -2.23
C VAL A 149 -3.12 15.51 -2.07
N LYS A 150 -2.84 16.80 -1.90
CA LYS A 150 -3.85 17.86 -1.86
C LYS A 150 -4.65 17.92 -3.16
N LEU A 151 -3.99 17.99 -4.31
CA LEU A 151 -4.64 18.04 -5.62
C LEU A 151 -5.47 16.78 -5.90
N PHE A 152 -4.86 15.61 -5.74
CA PHE A 152 -5.47 14.32 -6.01
C PHE A 152 -6.67 14.03 -5.11
N LEU A 153 -6.55 14.24 -3.80
CA LEU A 153 -7.67 14.03 -2.89
C LEU A 153 -8.77 15.07 -3.12
N THR A 154 -8.44 16.32 -3.49
CA THR A 154 -9.45 17.31 -3.87
C THR A 154 -10.31 16.81 -5.03
N ALA A 155 -9.68 16.23 -6.06
CA ALA A 155 -10.38 15.61 -7.18
C ALA A 155 -11.29 14.45 -6.73
N LEU A 156 -10.76 13.49 -5.98
CA LEU A 156 -11.54 12.34 -5.50
C LEU A 156 -12.72 12.71 -4.59
N TYR A 157 -12.57 13.75 -3.77
CA TYR A 157 -13.65 14.22 -2.90
C TYR A 157 -14.80 14.88 -3.67
N LYS A 158 -14.55 15.45 -4.86
CA LYS A 158 -15.60 16.02 -5.73
C LYS A 158 -16.42 14.94 -6.43
N LEU A 159 -15.83 13.75 -6.66
CA LEU A 159 -16.53 12.62 -7.27
C LEU A 159 -17.61 12.07 -6.32
N PRO A 160 -18.76 11.61 -6.85
CA PRO A 160 -19.81 11.00 -6.04
C PRO A 160 -19.30 9.72 -5.37
N SER A 161 -19.70 9.52 -4.11
CA SER A 161 -19.44 8.26 -3.40
C SER A 161 -20.45 7.21 -3.81
N LYS A 162 -19.97 6.02 -4.16
CA LYS A 162 -20.80 4.85 -4.44
C LYS A 162 -20.74 3.85 -3.28
N VAL A 163 -21.87 3.18 -3.02
CA VAL A 163 -21.99 2.05 -2.10
C VAL A 163 -22.20 0.80 -2.93
N LEU A 164 -21.21 -0.10 -2.95
CA LEU A 164 -21.20 -1.27 -3.84
C LEU A 164 -20.19 -2.30 -3.36
N THR A 165 -20.19 -3.47 -4.00
CA THR A 165 -19.13 -4.47 -3.84
C THR A 165 -18.09 -4.26 -4.93
N VAL A 166 -16.83 -4.15 -4.54
CA VAL A 166 -15.69 -4.03 -5.45
C VAL A 166 -14.70 -5.16 -5.20
N TRP A 167 -13.89 -5.44 -6.22
CA TRP A 167 -12.94 -6.55 -6.21
C TRP A 167 -11.51 -6.05 -6.32
N ARG A 168 -10.59 -6.69 -5.59
CA ARG A 168 -9.15 -6.41 -5.68
C ARG A 168 -8.37 -7.71 -5.63
N GLY A 169 -7.49 -7.91 -6.59
CA GLY A 169 -6.57 -9.04 -6.65
C GLY A 169 -5.17 -8.63 -6.23
N ILE A 170 -4.51 -9.47 -5.42
CA ILE A 170 -3.14 -9.26 -4.96
C ILE A 170 -2.37 -10.54 -5.21
N ARG A 171 -1.26 -10.46 -5.93
CA ARG A 171 -0.44 -11.61 -6.35
C ARG A 171 0.95 -11.57 -5.73
N ASN A 172 1.70 -12.66 -5.87
CA ASN A 172 3.07 -12.81 -5.36
C ASN A 172 3.19 -12.52 -3.85
N VAL A 173 2.16 -12.90 -3.10
CA VAL A 173 2.06 -12.59 -1.68
C VAL A 173 2.77 -13.66 -0.85
N GLY A 174 3.50 -13.24 0.19
CA GLY A 174 4.12 -14.17 1.14
C GLY A 174 3.06 -15.03 1.85
N VAL A 175 3.38 -16.31 2.10
CA VAL A 175 2.46 -17.26 2.77
C VAL A 175 1.99 -16.71 4.12
N ASP A 176 2.88 -16.02 4.84
CA ASP A 176 2.59 -15.42 6.13
C ASP A 176 1.59 -14.26 6.04
N VAL A 177 1.59 -13.49 4.94
CA VAL A 177 0.62 -12.43 4.66
C VAL A 177 -0.73 -13.03 4.27
N VAL A 178 -0.74 -14.06 3.42
CA VAL A 178 -1.97 -14.77 3.04
C VAL A 178 -2.72 -15.22 4.29
N ASP A 179 -2.04 -15.83 5.25
CA ASP A 179 -2.71 -16.39 6.43
C ASP A 179 -3.15 -15.35 7.48
N THR A 180 -2.80 -14.07 7.32
CA THR A 180 -3.22 -13.02 8.26
C THR A 180 -4.69 -12.65 8.20
N TYR A 181 -5.33 -12.67 7.03
CA TYR A 181 -6.70 -12.15 6.86
C TYR A 181 -7.75 -13.18 7.29
N HIS A 182 -8.06 -13.22 8.59
CA HIS A 182 -9.15 -14.02 9.16
C HIS A 182 -10.34 -13.16 9.61
N SER A 183 -11.51 -13.78 9.69
CA SER A 183 -12.76 -13.12 10.07
C SER A 183 -12.64 -12.37 11.40
N GLY A 184 -13.22 -11.16 11.45
CA GLY A 184 -13.23 -10.32 12.64
C GLY A 184 -12.11 -9.29 12.70
N ILE A 185 -11.01 -9.48 11.96
CA ILE A 185 -9.94 -8.49 11.86
C ILE A 185 -10.49 -7.16 11.37
N LYS A 186 -10.02 -6.08 12.00
CA LYS A 186 -10.17 -4.71 11.53
C LYS A 186 -8.78 -4.16 11.20
N PHE A 187 -8.65 -3.51 10.06
CA PHE A 187 -7.39 -2.94 9.61
C PHE A 187 -7.62 -1.66 8.82
N VAL A 188 -6.54 -0.92 8.57
CA VAL A 188 -6.55 0.30 7.78
C VAL A 188 -5.73 0.12 6.52
N GLU A 189 -6.34 0.42 5.39
CA GLU A 189 -5.64 0.58 4.11
C GLU A 189 -5.12 2.00 3.99
N TRP A 190 -3.82 2.17 4.25
CA TRP A 190 -3.18 3.49 4.23
C TRP A 190 -2.94 4.02 2.82
N ALA A 191 -2.62 3.11 1.90
CA ALA A 191 -2.48 3.44 0.50
C ALA A 191 -3.84 3.79 -0.12
N VAL A 192 -3.77 4.48 -1.26
CA VAL A 192 -4.92 4.56 -2.16
C VAL A 192 -5.16 3.14 -2.69
N THR A 193 -6.39 2.65 -2.58
CA THR A 193 -6.71 1.27 -2.93
C THR A 193 -7.57 1.23 -4.19
N SER A 194 -6.97 0.89 -5.31
CA SER A 194 -7.73 0.64 -6.54
C SER A 194 -8.39 -0.74 -6.51
N CYS A 195 -9.63 -0.78 -6.95
CA CYS A 195 -10.50 -1.94 -7.06
C CYS A 195 -11.28 -1.86 -8.38
N THR A 196 -11.88 -2.94 -8.79
CA THR A 196 -12.71 -2.99 -10.02
C THR A 196 -14.15 -3.38 -9.67
N GLU A 197 -15.13 -2.82 -10.38
CA GLU A 197 -16.51 -3.33 -10.36
C GLU A 197 -16.66 -4.64 -11.19
N LYS A 198 -15.76 -4.89 -12.16
CA LYS A 198 -15.80 -6.04 -13.08
C LYS A 198 -14.86 -7.15 -12.61
N MET A 199 -15.43 -8.21 -12.04
CA MET A 199 -14.63 -9.32 -11.50
C MET A 199 -13.77 -10.00 -12.57
N GLU A 200 -14.24 -10.03 -13.82
CA GLU A 200 -13.59 -10.62 -14.98
C GLU A 200 -12.23 -9.97 -15.29
N VAL A 201 -12.07 -8.70 -14.94
CA VAL A 201 -10.81 -7.96 -15.09
C VAL A 201 -9.69 -8.67 -14.33
N LEU A 202 -9.99 -9.31 -13.20
CA LEU A 202 -9.00 -10.01 -12.36
C LEU A 202 -8.46 -11.31 -12.96
N GLU A 203 -9.08 -11.85 -14.02
CA GLU A 203 -8.53 -13.02 -14.73
C GLU A 203 -7.18 -12.72 -15.39
N ASN A 204 -6.86 -11.44 -15.64
CA ASN A 204 -5.57 -11.03 -16.17
C ASN A 204 -4.44 -11.31 -15.15
N GLU A 205 -3.36 -11.93 -15.63
CA GLU A 205 -2.14 -12.26 -14.89
C GLU A 205 -1.41 -11.04 -14.30
N GLN A 206 -1.68 -9.83 -14.81
CA GLN A 206 -1.17 -8.57 -14.27
C GLN A 206 -1.84 -8.18 -12.94
N PHE A 207 -3.04 -8.69 -12.64
CA PHE A 207 -3.76 -8.43 -11.38
C PHE A 207 -3.75 -9.62 -10.41
N LEU A 208 -4.67 -10.58 -10.61
CA LEU A 208 -4.79 -11.76 -9.77
C LEU A 208 -4.22 -12.98 -10.49
N GLY A 209 -4.62 -13.18 -11.75
CA GLY A 209 -4.23 -14.36 -12.53
C GLY A 209 -4.71 -15.67 -11.91
N ASN A 210 -4.17 -16.77 -12.42
CA ASN A 210 -4.56 -18.12 -12.01
C ASN A 210 -3.49 -18.90 -11.24
N SER A 211 -2.31 -18.30 -11.00
CA SER A 211 -1.17 -18.99 -10.40
C SER A 211 -0.45 -18.17 -9.34
N GLY A 212 0.30 -18.85 -8.47
CA GLY A 212 1.08 -18.24 -7.40
C GLY A 212 0.24 -17.87 -6.18
N MET A 213 0.94 -17.60 -5.06
CA MET A 213 0.30 -17.21 -3.80
C MET A 213 -0.40 -15.87 -3.96
N ARG A 214 -1.72 -15.85 -3.75
CA ARG A 214 -2.56 -14.70 -4.08
C ARG A 214 -3.74 -14.51 -3.15
N ILE A 215 -4.29 -13.30 -3.12
CA ILE A 215 -5.44 -12.92 -2.32
C ILE A 215 -6.46 -12.21 -3.22
N LEU A 216 -7.70 -12.68 -3.19
CA LEU A 216 -8.86 -12.02 -3.78
C LEU A 216 -9.67 -11.37 -2.67
N PHE A 217 -9.80 -10.04 -2.72
CA PHE A 217 -10.69 -9.29 -1.85
C PHE A 217 -12.02 -9.02 -2.54
N SER A 218 -13.11 -9.30 -1.81
CA SER A 218 -14.46 -8.81 -2.08
C SER A 218 -14.79 -7.77 -1.02
N ILE A 219 -14.90 -6.50 -1.40
CA ILE A 219 -15.02 -5.39 -0.45
C ILE A 219 -16.37 -4.71 -0.67
N HIS A 220 -17.26 -4.79 0.32
CA HIS A 220 -18.44 -3.94 0.36
C HIS A 220 -18.03 -2.54 0.84
N CYS A 221 -17.84 -1.60 -0.08
CA CYS A 221 -17.43 -0.24 0.23
C CYS A 221 -18.64 0.71 0.34
N ILE A 222 -18.45 1.79 1.11
CA ILE A 222 -19.46 2.84 1.33
C ILE A 222 -19.03 4.18 0.76
N ASN A 223 -17.75 4.31 0.38
CA ASN A 223 -17.17 5.54 -0.13
C ASN A 223 -16.29 5.31 -1.38
N GLY A 224 -16.66 4.34 -2.22
CA GLY A 224 -15.95 4.08 -3.47
C GLY A 224 -16.07 5.26 -4.45
N LYS A 225 -14.96 5.62 -5.09
CA LYS A 225 -14.89 6.70 -6.09
C LYS A 225 -14.66 6.10 -7.48
N SER A 226 -15.65 6.22 -8.35
CA SER A 226 -15.52 5.81 -9.75
C SER A 226 -14.56 6.76 -10.46
N VAL A 227 -13.45 6.23 -10.97
CA VAL A 227 -12.46 7.04 -11.71
C VAL A 227 -12.38 6.67 -13.20
N SER A 228 -13.25 5.78 -13.69
CA SER A 228 -13.29 5.31 -15.09
C SER A 228 -13.19 6.44 -16.14
N SER A 229 -13.83 7.60 -15.91
CA SER A 229 -13.81 8.77 -16.81
C SER A 229 -12.48 9.52 -16.84
N HIS A 230 -11.67 9.35 -15.80
CA HIS A 230 -10.44 10.10 -15.51
C HIS A 230 -9.18 9.23 -15.45
N SER A 231 -9.31 7.91 -15.54
CA SER A 231 -8.21 6.94 -15.55
C SER A 231 -7.54 6.83 -16.93
N GLN A 232 -6.29 6.33 -16.98
CA GLN A 232 -5.62 5.93 -18.22
C GLN A 232 -6.41 4.82 -18.94
N PHE A 233 -6.98 3.90 -18.19
CA PHE A 233 -7.69 2.71 -18.68
C PHE A 233 -9.20 2.96 -18.76
N LYS A 234 -9.58 3.97 -19.56
CA LYS A 234 -10.97 4.42 -19.67
C LYS A 234 -11.90 3.27 -20.08
N SER A 235 -12.93 3.03 -19.27
CA SER A 235 -14.05 2.09 -19.53
C SER A 235 -13.70 0.59 -19.61
N THR A 236 -12.42 0.20 -19.51
CA THR A 236 -12.02 -1.22 -19.53
C THR A 236 -12.06 -1.84 -18.14
N GLU A 237 -11.56 -1.11 -17.14
CA GLU A 237 -11.37 -1.66 -15.79
C GLU A 237 -12.53 -1.36 -14.82
N GLU A 238 -13.39 -0.39 -15.12
CA GLU A 238 -14.37 0.15 -14.15
C GLU A 238 -13.75 0.40 -12.78
N GLU A 239 -12.65 1.16 -12.79
CA GLU A 239 -11.84 1.37 -11.61
C GLU A 239 -12.61 2.19 -10.56
N ILE A 240 -12.61 1.63 -9.34
CA ILE A 240 -13.12 2.24 -8.13
C ILE A 240 -11.95 2.40 -7.15
N ILE A 241 -11.69 3.65 -6.79
CA ILE A 241 -10.72 3.98 -5.76
C ILE A 241 -11.41 4.01 -4.40
N LEU A 242 -10.83 3.31 -3.42
CA LEU A 242 -11.07 3.57 -2.01
C LEU A 242 -10.02 4.56 -1.50
N MET A 243 -10.50 5.53 -0.71
CA MET A 243 -9.66 6.60 -0.17
C MET A 243 -8.53 6.04 0.69
N PRO A 244 -7.36 6.69 0.75
CA PRO A 244 -6.33 6.31 1.71
C PRO A 244 -6.87 6.44 3.14
N GLY A 245 -6.37 5.60 4.04
CA GLY A 245 -6.86 5.50 5.41
C GLY A 245 -8.26 4.86 5.55
N SER A 246 -8.73 4.11 4.54
CA SER A 246 -10.00 3.38 4.61
C SER A 246 -9.95 2.29 5.69
N PHE A 247 -10.99 2.18 6.51
CA PHE A 247 -11.07 1.16 7.55
C PHE A 247 -11.88 -0.02 7.03
N LEU A 248 -11.26 -1.20 7.03
CA LEU A 248 -11.88 -2.43 6.57
C LEU A 248 -12.04 -3.41 7.72
N LYS A 249 -13.14 -4.17 7.71
CA LYS A 249 -13.36 -5.32 8.59
C LYS A 249 -13.53 -6.58 7.75
N VAL A 250 -12.74 -7.61 8.02
CA VAL A 250 -12.92 -8.94 7.44
C VAL A 250 -14.19 -9.58 8.02
N THR A 251 -15.12 -9.96 7.16
CA THR A 251 -16.39 -10.62 7.51
C THR A 251 -16.36 -12.12 7.21
N GLY A 252 -15.56 -12.53 6.23
CA GLY A 252 -15.40 -13.92 5.81
C GLY A 252 -14.02 -14.15 5.23
N SER A 253 -13.49 -15.36 5.37
CA SER A 253 -12.19 -15.74 4.81
C SER A 253 -12.18 -17.22 4.48
N LEU A 254 -11.68 -17.57 3.29
CA LEU A 254 -11.57 -18.94 2.81
C LEU A 254 -10.23 -19.13 2.09
N LYS A 255 -9.46 -20.14 2.50
CA LYS A 255 -8.25 -20.55 1.79
C LYS A 255 -8.60 -21.67 0.80
N VAL A 256 -8.27 -21.47 -0.48
CA VAL A 256 -8.46 -22.45 -1.55
C VAL A 256 -7.13 -22.61 -2.28
N ARG A 257 -6.43 -23.72 -2.01
CA ARG A 257 -5.08 -23.98 -2.57
C ARG A 257 -4.10 -22.83 -2.28
N ASP A 258 -3.55 -22.22 -3.31
CA ASP A 258 -2.61 -21.09 -3.32
C ASP A 258 -3.31 -19.71 -3.27
N MET A 259 -4.63 -19.68 -3.14
CA MET A 259 -5.40 -18.44 -3.05
C MET A 259 -6.11 -18.31 -1.71
N ARG A 260 -6.20 -17.09 -1.18
CA ARG A 260 -7.16 -16.72 -0.14
C ARG A 260 -8.22 -15.79 -0.67
N ILE A 261 -9.47 -16.12 -0.42
CA ILE A 261 -10.62 -15.25 -0.69
C ILE A 261 -10.99 -14.56 0.62
N VAL A 262 -11.03 -13.24 0.62
CA VAL A 262 -11.31 -12.41 1.79
C VAL A 262 -12.53 -11.54 1.49
N GLN A 263 -13.57 -11.68 2.31
CA GLN A 263 -14.71 -10.77 2.29
C GLN A 263 -14.50 -9.68 3.33
N CYS A 264 -14.62 -8.43 2.91
CA CYS A 264 -14.44 -7.25 3.72
C CYS A 264 -15.66 -6.34 3.61
N LYS A 265 -15.86 -5.52 4.64
CA LYS A 265 -16.69 -4.32 4.55
C LYS A 265 -15.92 -3.10 5.00
N GLU A 266 -16.11 -2.00 4.29
CA GLU A 266 -15.67 -0.69 4.76
C GLU A 266 -16.52 -0.27 5.97
N ILE A 267 -15.84 0.20 7.01
CA ILE A 267 -16.48 0.67 8.25
C ILE A 267 -16.11 2.13 8.46
N ARG A 268 -17.06 2.93 8.97
CA ARG A 268 -16.77 4.32 9.32
C ARG A 268 -15.92 4.34 10.60
N PRO A 269 -14.76 5.02 10.61
CA PRO A 269 -14.02 5.19 11.83
C PRO A 269 -14.66 6.25 12.72
N THR A 270 -14.46 6.13 14.04
CA THR A 270 -14.84 7.19 15.00
C THR A 270 -14.06 8.48 14.72
N ASN A 271 -12.80 8.36 14.33
CA ASN A 271 -11.92 9.46 13.96
C ASN A 271 -11.33 9.21 12.56
N PRO A 272 -11.56 10.09 11.57
CA PRO A 272 -10.96 9.94 10.26
C PRO A 272 -9.43 10.09 10.33
N LEU A 273 -8.72 9.24 9.57
CA LEU A 273 -7.26 9.26 9.51
C LEU A 273 -6.70 10.20 8.44
N ILE A 274 -7.54 10.57 7.48
CA ILE A 274 -7.24 11.53 6.43
C ILE A 274 -8.23 12.69 6.60
N ALA A 275 -7.71 13.92 6.72
CA ALA A 275 -8.56 15.10 6.79
C ALA A 275 -9.26 15.34 5.43
N PRO A 276 -10.42 16.01 5.36
CA PRO A 276 -10.89 16.52 4.07
C PRO A 276 -9.88 17.52 3.50
N PRO A 277 -9.64 17.56 2.17
CA PRO A 277 -8.65 18.46 1.56
C PRO A 277 -9.10 19.93 1.59
N PHE A 278 -10.34 20.22 1.96
CA PHE A 278 -10.89 21.56 2.04
C PHE A 278 -10.71 22.13 3.45
N ILE A 279 -10.34 23.41 3.52
CA ILE A 279 -10.38 24.16 4.78
C ILE A 279 -11.84 24.19 5.21
N ARG A 280 -12.20 23.47 6.27
CA ARG A 280 -13.49 23.69 6.91
C ARG A 280 -13.52 25.15 7.37
N PRO A 281 -14.52 25.95 6.98
CA PRO A 281 -14.69 27.26 7.58
C PRO A 281 -14.69 27.05 9.09
N LYS A 282 -13.82 27.76 9.82
CA LYS A 282 -13.90 27.76 11.29
C LYS A 282 -15.33 28.16 11.61
N GLN A 283 -16.11 27.26 12.19
CA GLN A 283 -17.42 27.63 12.71
C GLN A 283 -17.18 28.83 13.64
N PRO A 284 -17.92 29.94 13.48
CA PRO A 284 -17.75 31.08 14.36
C PRO A 284 -17.94 30.57 15.79
N THR A 285 -16.88 30.64 16.57
CA THR A 285 -16.94 30.37 18.00
C THR A 285 -17.94 31.37 18.55
N LYS A 286 -19.16 30.93 18.89
CA LYS A 286 -20.07 31.76 19.67
C LYS A 286 -19.37 31.96 21.02
N GLN A 287 -18.62 33.06 21.14
CA GLN A 287 -18.34 33.61 22.44
C GLN A 287 -19.70 34.01 23.00
N ILE A 288 -20.23 33.18 23.89
CA ILE A 288 -21.38 33.55 24.70
C ILE A 288 -20.85 34.64 25.65
N GLN A 289 -20.90 35.89 25.22
CA GLN A 289 -20.88 37.01 26.15
C GLN A 289 -22.25 36.98 26.83
N VAL A 290 -22.28 36.46 28.05
CA VAL A 290 -23.43 36.60 28.95
C VAL A 290 -23.49 38.08 29.32
N HIS A 291 -24.26 38.86 28.58
CA HIS A 291 -24.78 40.13 29.05
C HIS A 291 -26.14 39.88 29.66
N ASN A 292 -26.19 39.94 30.98
CA ASN A 292 -27.43 40.07 31.73
C ASN A 292 -28.03 41.45 31.43
N SER A 293 -29.05 41.52 30.58
CA SER A 293 -30.13 42.50 30.72
C SER A 293 -31.29 42.14 29.81
N GLY A 294 -32.50 42.39 30.33
CA GLY A 294 -33.75 41.83 29.84
C GLY A 294 -34.27 42.35 28.49
N SER A 295 -35.23 41.58 28.00
CA SER A 295 -36.34 41.92 27.09
C SER A 295 -36.14 41.84 25.55
N ILE A 296 -36.68 40.73 25.02
CA ILE A 296 -37.59 40.53 23.87
C ILE A 296 -37.42 41.40 22.61
N THR A 297 -37.16 40.77 21.47
CA THR A 297 -38.06 40.77 20.29
C THR A 297 -37.61 39.71 19.27
N GLU A 298 -38.47 38.75 18.97
CA GLU A 298 -38.26 37.73 17.93
C GLU A 298 -38.54 38.32 16.55
N ALA A 299 -37.60 38.15 15.62
CA ALA A 299 -37.84 38.24 14.18
C ALA A 299 -37.32 36.96 13.51
N PRO A 300 -38.05 36.35 12.56
CA PRO A 300 -37.71 35.04 12.04
C PRO A 300 -36.59 35.14 11.00
N ILE A 301 -35.42 34.59 11.31
CA ILE A 301 -34.37 34.36 10.31
C ILE A 301 -34.73 33.07 9.56
N LYS A 302 -35.08 33.20 8.28
CA LYS A 302 -35.15 32.07 7.33
C LYS A 302 -33.75 31.50 7.13
N ILE A 303 -33.44 30.38 7.79
CA ILE A 303 -32.29 29.55 7.43
C ILE A 303 -32.77 28.56 6.36
N VAL A 304 -32.24 28.71 5.15
CA VAL A 304 -32.32 27.69 4.09
C VAL A 304 -31.41 26.53 4.51
N GLN A 305 -31.98 25.51 5.14
CA GLN A 305 -31.32 24.20 5.30
C GLN A 305 -31.52 23.41 4.01
N GLN A 306 -30.53 23.39 3.12
CA GLN A 306 -30.35 22.26 2.21
C GLN A 306 -29.71 21.12 3.03
N ALA A 307 -30.55 20.33 3.68
CA ALA A 307 -30.14 19.09 4.31
C ALA A 307 -30.04 18.00 3.24
N TRP A 308 -28.82 17.53 2.97
CA TRP A 308 -28.60 16.20 2.38
C TRP A 308 -29.20 15.16 3.33
N THR A 309 -30.37 14.63 2.97
CA THR A 309 -31.01 13.52 3.69
C THR A 309 -30.91 12.27 2.81
N ALA A 310 -29.99 11.37 3.16
CA ALA A 310 -30.05 9.99 2.70
C ALA A 310 -31.10 9.24 3.56
N PRO A 311 -32.01 8.46 2.97
CA PRO A 311 -33.04 7.75 3.73
C PRO A 311 -32.45 6.59 4.53
N ILE A 312 -32.82 6.52 5.81
CA ILE A 312 -32.58 5.38 6.71
C ILE A 312 -33.70 4.36 6.47
N PRO A 313 -33.43 3.10 6.08
CA PRO A 313 -34.44 2.06 6.10
C PRO A 313 -34.67 1.60 7.55
N LYS A 314 -35.91 1.77 8.02
CA LYS A 314 -36.41 1.11 9.24
C LYS A 314 -36.66 -0.36 8.91
N ASN A 315 -36.08 -1.26 9.68
CA ASN A 315 -36.68 -2.57 9.90
C ASN A 315 -36.34 -3.06 11.31
N GLU A 316 -37.34 -2.94 12.18
CA GLU A 316 -37.43 -3.66 13.44
C GLU A 316 -37.80 -5.11 13.12
N SER A 317 -36.98 -6.05 13.57
CA SER A 317 -37.48 -7.38 13.91
C SER A 317 -36.86 -7.80 15.23
N VAL A 318 -37.76 -7.90 16.20
CA VAL A 318 -37.54 -8.36 17.56
C VAL A 318 -37.18 -9.84 17.51
N ILE A 319 -35.98 -10.20 17.94
CA ILE A 319 -35.62 -11.60 18.23
C ILE A 319 -35.40 -11.71 19.74
N LYS A 320 -36.22 -12.58 20.34
CA LYS A 320 -36.22 -12.94 21.76
C LYS A 320 -34.88 -13.59 22.15
N THR A 321 -34.33 -13.13 23.26
CA THR A 321 -33.21 -13.74 23.98
C THR A 321 -33.69 -14.97 24.75
N GLU A 322 -33.12 -16.14 24.48
CA GLU A 322 -33.13 -17.29 25.39
C GLU A 322 -31.75 -17.44 26.04
N GLU A 323 -31.75 -17.52 27.37
CA GLU A 323 -30.60 -17.77 28.23
C GLU A 323 -30.12 -19.22 28.09
N ILE A 324 -28.81 -19.41 27.88
CA ILE A 324 -28.16 -20.72 28.02
C ILE A 324 -26.99 -20.60 29.01
N SER A 325 -27.12 -21.33 30.12
CA SER A 325 -26.14 -21.52 31.19
C SER A 325 -24.84 -22.16 30.69
N PRO A 326 -23.65 -21.78 31.22
CA PRO A 326 -22.39 -22.43 30.85
C PRO A 326 -22.15 -23.71 31.67
N LYS A 327 -21.73 -24.79 30.99
CA LYS A 327 -21.06 -25.95 31.59
C LYS A 327 -19.55 -25.83 31.37
N PRO A 328 -18.71 -26.31 32.31
CA PRO A 328 -17.26 -26.18 32.23
C PRO A 328 -16.69 -27.27 31.31
N VAL A 329 -15.75 -26.90 30.43
CA VAL A 329 -14.92 -27.84 29.69
C VAL A 329 -13.46 -27.62 30.09
N ILE A 330 -12.90 -28.63 30.74
CA ILE A 330 -11.48 -28.82 30.98
C ILE A 330 -10.92 -29.53 29.75
N SER A 331 -9.86 -29.01 29.14
CA SER A 331 -8.99 -29.82 28.28
C SER A 331 -7.56 -29.32 28.34
N HIS A 332 -6.69 -30.26 28.68
CA HIS A 332 -5.24 -30.16 28.81
C HIS A 332 -4.54 -29.63 27.54
N VAL A 333 -3.50 -28.82 27.74
CA VAL A 333 -2.54 -28.42 26.70
C VAL A 333 -1.28 -29.28 26.88
N GLU A 334 -1.00 -30.16 25.93
CA GLU A 334 0.30 -30.83 25.80
C GLU A 334 1.21 -29.99 24.89
N TYR A 335 2.43 -29.68 25.37
CA TYR A 335 3.48 -29.04 24.58
C TYR A 335 4.43 -30.11 24.00
N PRO A 336 4.90 -29.96 22.74
CA PRO A 336 5.91 -30.86 22.19
C PRO A 336 7.31 -30.59 22.80
N PRO A 337 8.19 -31.59 22.82
CA PRO A 337 9.48 -31.50 23.51
C PRO A 337 10.48 -30.57 22.80
N LEU A 338 11.29 -29.90 23.62
CA LEU A 338 12.33 -28.91 23.31
C LEU A 338 13.49 -29.39 22.40
N THR A 339 13.42 -30.58 21.82
CA THR A 339 14.49 -31.17 21.01
C THR A 339 14.46 -30.78 19.53
N LEU A 340 13.34 -30.26 19.00
CA LEU A 340 13.25 -29.86 17.59
C LEU A 340 13.79 -28.44 17.30
N ILE A 341 13.89 -27.59 18.32
CA ILE A 341 14.30 -26.18 18.18
C ILE A 341 15.82 -26.06 17.96
N TYR A 342 16.63 -27.02 18.43
CA TYR A 342 18.09 -27.00 18.22
C TYR A 342 18.53 -27.46 16.82
N PHE A 343 17.70 -28.20 16.08
CA PHE A 343 18.07 -28.71 14.75
C PHE A 343 17.90 -27.67 13.63
N ILE A 344 16.96 -26.72 13.80
CA ILE A 344 16.68 -25.68 12.79
C ILE A 344 17.71 -24.56 12.84
N GLY A 345 18.21 -24.20 14.03
CA GLY A 345 19.25 -23.17 14.19
C GLY A 345 20.63 -23.56 13.62
N GLY A 346 20.93 -24.87 13.54
CA GLY A 346 22.19 -25.35 12.96
C GLY A 346 22.24 -25.24 11.43
N LEU A 347 21.11 -25.43 10.74
CA LEU A 347 21.04 -25.41 9.28
C LEU A 347 21.20 -23.99 8.71
N GLU A 348 20.65 -22.96 9.37
CA GLU A 348 20.81 -21.57 8.93
C GLU A 348 22.25 -21.06 9.08
N ALA A 349 22.95 -21.47 10.14
CA ALA A 349 24.36 -21.14 10.34
C ALA A 349 25.26 -21.80 9.27
N ILE A 350 24.97 -23.04 8.89
CA ILE A 350 25.68 -23.76 7.82
C ILE A 350 25.43 -23.10 6.46
N PHE A 351 24.19 -22.69 6.18
CA PHE A 351 23.85 -22.03 4.92
C PHE A 351 24.54 -20.67 4.77
N THR A 352 24.60 -19.90 5.86
CA THR A 352 25.29 -18.59 5.90
C THR A 352 26.81 -18.75 5.70
N LEU A 353 27.40 -19.78 6.32
CA LEU A 353 28.83 -20.09 6.17
C LEU A 353 29.16 -20.56 4.73
N LEU A 354 28.28 -21.33 4.10
CA LEU A 354 28.43 -21.78 2.71
C LEU A 354 28.38 -20.62 1.71
N ILE A 355 27.46 -19.68 1.90
CA ILE A 355 27.38 -18.47 1.07
C ILE A 355 28.66 -17.63 1.22
N PHE A 356 29.15 -17.45 2.44
CA PHE A 356 30.37 -16.69 2.70
C PHE A 356 31.62 -17.34 2.09
N ILE A 357 31.73 -18.69 2.14
CA ILE A 357 32.82 -19.43 1.49
C ILE A 357 32.75 -19.29 -0.04
N LEU A 358 31.55 -19.35 -0.62
CA LEU A 358 31.36 -19.18 -2.07
C LEU A 358 31.72 -17.76 -2.54
N GLU A 359 31.44 -16.73 -1.75
CA GLU A 359 31.88 -15.36 -2.02
C GLU A 359 33.40 -15.21 -1.97
N ILE A 360 34.06 -15.79 -0.96
CA ILE A 360 35.54 -15.78 -0.86
C ILE A 360 36.18 -16.49 -2.07
N VAL A 361 35.63 -17.63 -2.49
CA VAL A 361 36.12 -18.37 -3.67
C VAL A 361 35.87 -17.59 -4.97
N SER A 362 34.76 -16.86 -5.06
CA SER A 362 34.46 -15.98 -6.19
C SER A 362 35.44 -14.80 -6.28
N LEU A 363 35.71 -14.14 -5.14
CA LEU A 363 36.71 -13.06 -5.04
C LEU A 363 38.13 -13.53 -5.37
N ALA A 364 38.50 -14.74 -4.94
CA ALA A 364 39.79 -15.33 -5.25
C ALA A 364 39.94 -15.67 -6.75
N LYS A 365 38.84 -15.95 -7.46
CA LYS A 365 38.84 -16.23 -8.90
C LYS A 365 38.81 -14.97 -9.78
N SER A 366 38.35 -13.82 -9.27
CA SER A 366 38.35 -12.56 -10.06
C SER A 366 39.69 -11.83 -10.11
N SER A 367 40.67 -12.24 -9.32
CA SER A 367 42.03 -11.69 -9.36
C SER A 367 42.94 -12.52 -10.27
N ALA A 368 43.14 -12.06 -11.51
CA ALA A 368 44.18 -12.55 -12.42
C ALA A 368 45.59 -12.11 -11.93
N PRO A 369 46.66 -12.85 -12.28
CA PRO A 369 47.93 -12.78 -11.57
C PRO A 369 48.81 -11.64 -12.11
N ILE A 370 49.21 -10.73 -11.24
CA ILE A 370 50.38 -9.87 -11.48
C ILE A 370 51.36 -10.12 -10.34
N TYR A 371 52.50 -10.71 -10.73
CA TYR A 371 53.77 -10.82 -9.99
C TYR A 371 53.94 -11.90 -8.88
N ARG A 372 55.04 -12.65 -9.01
CA ARG A 372 55.76 -13.43 -7.96
C ARG A 372 57.20 -12.92 -7.92
N PRO A 373 58.02 -13.21 -6.88
CA PRO A 373 57.70 -13.64 -5.51
C PRO A 373 58.51 -12.87 -4.43
N THR A 374 58.04 -12.88 -3.19
CA THR A 374 58.82 -13.16 -1.96
C THR A 374 57.90 -13.03 -0.75
N GLY A 375 58.01 -13.94 0.22
CA GLY A 375 57.35 -13.81 1.52
C GLY A 375 56.22 -14.82 1.78
N CYS A 376 56.59 -15.86 2.51
CA CYS A 376 55.73 -16.89 3.09
C CYS A 376 54.64 -16.28 4.00
N GLY A 377 53.39 -16.76 3.94
CA GLY A 377 52.40 -16.37 4.97
C GLY A 377 50.93 -16.82 4.84
N ILE A 378 50.41 -17.16 3.65
CA ILE A 378 48.93 -17.27 3.50
C ILE A 378 48.42 -18.69 3.13
N TRP A 379 49.29 -19.67 2.90
CA TRP A 379 48.85 -21.01 2.46
C TRP A 379 48.67 -22.06 3.58
N CYS A 380 48.65 -21.66 4.86
CA CYS A 380 48.52 -22.60 5.98
C CYS A 380 47.15 -22.65 6.67
N THR A 381 46.17 -21.82 6.29
CA THR A 381 44.89 -21.73 7.03
C THR A 381 43.74 -22.54 6.43
N VAL A 382 43.82 -22.93 5.16
CA VAL A 382 42.76 -23.70 4.48
C VAL A 382 42.68 -25.17 4.97
N PRO A 383 43.78 -25.89 5.25
CA PRO A 383 43.69 -27.26 5.76
C PRO A 383 43.16 -27.35 7.20
N PHE A 384 43.37 -26.29 8.00
CA PHE A 384 42.97 -26.26 9.42
C PHE A 384 41.47 -26.06 9.60
N ILE A 385 40.82 -25.32 8.69
CA ILE A 385 39.37 -25.11 8.70
C ILE A 385 38.63 -26.37 8.20
N LEU A 386 39.23 -27.13 7.28
CA LEU A 386 38.63 -28.38 6.80
C LEU A 386 38.58 -29.46 7.89
N ALA A 387 39.64 -29.60 8.70
CA ALA A 387 39.71 -30.57 9.81
C ALA A 387 38.66 -30.30 10.90
N ILE A 388 38.37 -29.02 11.19
CA ILE A 388 37.35 -28.62 12.18
C ILE A 388 35.93 -28.94 11.66
N ILE A 389 35.70 -28.89 10.34
CA ILE A 389 34.39 -29.15 9.73
C ILE A 389 34.13 -30.65 9.52
N THR A 390 35.17 -31.45 9.25
CA THR A 390 35.04 -32.90 9.04
C THR A 390 35.13 -33.74 10.32
N GLY A 391 35.49 -33.13 11.44
CA GLY A 391 35.60 -33.83 12.73
C GLY A 391 36.73 -34.88 12.77
N THR A 392 37.81 -34.65 12.02
CA THR A 392 39.02 -35.51 11.96
C THR A 392 40.25 -34.77 12.44
#